data_AF-A0AA39F2D1-F1
#
_entry.id   AF-A0AA39F2D1-F1
#
_cell.length_a   1.000
_cell.length_b   1.000
_cell.length_c   1.000
_cell.angle_alpha   90.00
_cell.angle_beta   90.00
_cell.angle_gamma   90.00
#
_symmetry.space_group_name_H-M   'P 1'
#
loop_
_entity.id
_entity.type
_entity.pdbx_description
1 polymer ?
#
loop_
_entity_poly.entity_id
_entity_poly.type
_entity_poly.pdbx_seq_one_letter_code
_entity_poly.pdbx_strand_id
1 'polypeptide(L)'
;MHNKEAVDIVIKTGFKTITHNIAFQPATVAKGKNLALAEHVKDIEEHRRNNNSFIIKARIIRQAWVHSTPHITSLKIHSERYVTDVHCNCVYNQSKKCKHVAALVYFTNNDESASETSNEQQWANTDDRAIRSPLHIQRGKGTFTIAQAPWMPLSVPSHHCHGCT
;
A
#
# COMPACT_ATOMS: atom_id res chain seq x y z
N MET A 1 9.93 42.34 14.35
CA MET A 1 9.42 41.34 13.38
C MET A 1 9.89 39.99 13.87
N HIS A 2 9.00 39.16 14.43
CA HIS A 2 9.39 37.86 14.95
C HIS A 2 9.54 36.89 13.76
N ASN A 3 10.77 36.50 13.46
CA ASN A 3 11.06 35.39 12.55
C ASN A 3 10.57 34.10 13.24
N LYS A 4 9.35 33.69 12.91
CA LYS A 4 8.82 32.40 13.33
C LYS A 4 9.52 31.34 12.49
N GLU A 5 10.52 30.68 13.07
CA GLU A 5 11.19 29.56 12.41
C GLU A 5 10.15 28.53 11.99
N ALA A 6 10.23 28.09 10.72
CA ALA A 6 9.24 27.19 10.17
C ALA A 6 9.48 25.79 10.74
N VAL A 7 8.50 25.26 11.49
CA VAL A 7 8.57 23.89 12.02
C VAL A 7 8.20 22.93 10.91
N ASP A 8 9.15 22.06 10.55
CA ASP A 8 8.94 20.95 9.62
C ASP A 8 8.59 19.68 10.42
N ILE A 9 7.48 19.04 10.07
CA ILE A 9 6.91 17.85 10.74
C ILE A 9 6.73 16.74 9.71
N VAL A 10 7.03 15.50 10.09
CA VAL A 10 6.77 14.30 9.29
C VAL A 10 5.72 13.44 9.97
N ILE A 11 4.68 13.08 9.20
CA ILE A 11 3.56 12.25 9.65
C ILE A 11 3.58 10.93 8.89
N LYS A 12 3.37 9.83 9.61
CA LYS A 12 3.45 8.46 9.06
C LYS A 12 2.12 7.70 9.10
N THR A 13 1.11 8.23 9.78
CA THR A 13 -0.22 7.61 9.95
C THR A 13 -1.30 8.70 10.08
N GLY A 14 -2.57 8.34 9.88
CA GLY A 14 -3.69 9.26 10.09
C GLY A 14 -3.74 10.33 9.00
N PHE A 15 -3.54 9.90 7.75
CA PHE A 15 -3.49 10.82 6.62
C PHE A 15 -4.87 11.45 6.37
N LYS A 16 -4.87 12.74 6.03
CA LYS A 16 -6.10 13.41 5.58
C LYS A 16 -6.29 13.16 4.09
N THR A 17 -7.54 13.04 3.67
CA THR A 17 -7.90 12.90 2.27
C THR A 17 -7.37 14.04 1.42
N ILE A 18 -7.10 13.74 0.16
CA ILE A 18 -6.59 14.65 -0.87
C ILE A 18 -7.50 14.61 -2.09
N THR A 19 -7.52 15.71 -2.83
CA THR A 19 -8.25 15.86 -4.09
C THR A 19 -7.26 15.98 -5.26
N HIS A 20 -7.67 15.58 -6.46
CA HIS A 20 -6.82 15.68 -7.65
C HIS A 20 -7.64 15.74 -8.95
N ASN A 21 -7.06 16.30 -10.01
CA ASN A 21 -7.62 16.26 -11.38
C ASN A 21 -6.82 15.35 -12.33
N ILE A 22 -6.13 14.34 -11.79
CA ILE A 22 -5.40 13.36 -12.60
C ILE A 22 -6.40 12.44 -13.33
N ALA A 23 -6.47 12.57 -14.66
CA ALA A 23 -7.26 11.69 -15.52
C ALA A 23 -6.58 10.31 -15.70
N PHE A 24 -6.81 9.41 -14.75
CA PHE A 24 -6.38 8.01 -14.85
C PHE A 24 -7.28 7.21 -15.79
N GLN A 25 -6.69 6.23 -16.49
CA GLN A 25 -7.50 5.19 -17.12
C GLN A 25 -8.11 4.29 -16.03
N PRO A 26 -9.36 3.79 -16.20
CA PRO A 26 -10.02 2.94 -15.20
C PRO A 26 -9.17 1.72 -14.79
N ALA A 27 -8.51 1.07 -15.76
CA ALA A 27 -7.61 -0.04 -15.50
C ALA A 27 -6.41 0.34 -14.63
N THR A 28 -5.91 1.56 -14.73
CA THR A 28 -4.82 2.08 -13.88
C THR A 28 -5.30 2.28 -12.44
N VAL A 29 -6.51 2.81 -12.26
CA VAL A 29 -7.12 2.98 -10.94
C VAL A 29 -7.28 1.62 -10.26
N ALA A 30 -7.84 0.63 -10.96
CA ALA A 30 -7.99 -0.73 -10.44
C ALA A 30 -6.65 -1.36 -10.05
N LYS A 31 -5.62 -1.24 -10.91
CA LYS A 31 -4.26 -1.71 -10.60
C LYS A 31 -3.65 -1.01 -9.39
N GLY A 32 -3.83 0.31 -9.28
CA GLY A 32 -3.35 1.11 -8.15
C GLY A 32 -4.02 0.71 -6.83
N LYS A 33 -5.35 0.56 -6.85
CA LYS A 33 -6.12 0.04 -5.70
C LYS A 33 -5.61 -1.33 -5.26
N ASN A 34 -5.43 -2.27 -6.20
CA ASN A 34 -4.93 -3.61 -5.88
C ASN A 34 -3.53 -3.59 -5.27
N LEU A 35 -2.65 -2.66 -5.70
CA LEU A 35 -1.34 -2.49 -5.08
C LEU A 35 -1.45 -2.03 -3.62
N ALA A 36 -2.33 -1.07 -3.34
CA ALA A 36 -2.54 -0.57 -1.99
C ALA A 36 -3.14 -1.66 -1.07
N LEU A 37 -4.16 -2.38 -1.54
CA LEU A 37 -4.81 -3.45 -0.79
C LEU A 37 -3.90 -4.65 -0.54
N ALA A 38 -3.01 -4.98 -1.48
CA ALA A 38 -2.00 -6.02 -1.30
C ALA A 38 -0.76 -5.52 -0.52
N GLU A 39 -0.90 -4.42 0.21
CA GLU A 39 0.12 -3.83 1.09
C GLU A 39 1.47 -3.53 0.41
N HIS A 40 1.48 -3.27 -0.90
CA HIS A 40 2.71 -2.90 -1.61
C HIS A 40 3.15 -1.45 -1.36
N VAL A 41 2.27 -0.60 -0.81
CA VAL A 41 2.59 0.79 -0.45
C VAL A 41 3.14 0.79 0.98
N LYS A 42 4.42 1.16 1.14
CA LYS A 42 5.15 1.17 2.42
C LYS A 42 5.83 2.53 2.63
N ASP A 43 6.25 2.76 3.87
CA ASP A 43 7.02 3.95 4.29
C ASP A 43 6.39 5.26 3.82
N ILE A 44 5.09 5.42 4.08
CA ILE A 44 4.35 6.62 3.71
C ILE A 44 4.72 7.74 4.66
N GLU A 45 5.09 8.88 4.09
CA GLU A 45 5.43 10.08 4.84
C GLU A 45 4.74 11.30 4.24
N GLU A 46 3.97 12.00 5.06
CA GLU A 46 3.46 13.33 4.76
C GLU A 46 4.32 14.38 5.47
N HIS A 47 4.91 15.28 4.70
CA HIS A 47 5.73 16.35 5.25
C HIS A 47 4.90 17.64 5.31
N ARG A 48 4.92 18.28 6.47
CA ARG A 48 4.21 19.55 6.75
C ARG A 48 5.20 20.62 7.17
N ARG A 49 4.94 21.85 6.73
CA ARG A 49 5.63 23.06 7.18
C ARG A 49 4.61 24.04 7.71
N ASN A 50 4.78 24.52 8.94
CA ASN A 50 3.81 25.42 9.58
C ASN A 50 2.38 24.83 9.56
N ASN A 51 2.27 23.53 9.83
CA ASN A 51 1.02 22.75 9.77
C ASN A 51 0.37 22.61 8.38
N ASN A 52 1.00 23.13 7.31
CA ASN A 52 0.55 22.96 5.93
C ASN A 52 1.30 21.81 5.26
N SER A 53 0.57 20.82 4.75
CA SER A 53 1.13 19.70 4.02
C SER A 53 1.59 20.15 2.64
N PHE A 54 2.80 19.73 2.24
CA PHE A 54 3.36 20.11 0.93
C PHE A 54 3.80 18.91 0.08
N ILE A 55 4.11 17.78 0.71
CA ILE A 55 4.47 16.56 -0.03
C ILE A 55 4.05 15.30 0.73
N ILE A 56 3.56 14.31 -0.02
CA ILE A 56 3.34 12.95 0.45
C ILE A 56 4.26 12.04 -0.35
N LYS A 57 5.01 11.15 0.30
CA LYS A 57 5.95 10.22 -0.33
C LYS A 57 5.66 8.81 0.13
N ALA A 58 5.96 7.83 -0.73
CA ALA A 58 5.88 6.43 -0.38
C ALA A 58 6.85 5.59 -1.21
N ARG A 59 7.16 4.39 -0.71
CA ARG A 59 7.84 3.32 -1.43
C ARG A 59 6.82 2.29 -1.87
N ILE A 60 6.82 1.95 -3.16
CA ILE A 60 5.88 0.98 -3.73
C ILE A 60 6.63 -0.26 -4.20
N ILE A 61 6.46 -1.37 -3.48
CA ILE A 61 7.10 -2.66 -3.75
C ILE A 61 6.63 -3.19 -5.10
N ARG A 62 7.55 -3.74 -5.90
CA ARG A 62 7.24 -4.30 -7.22
C ARG A 62 6.49 -5.63 -7.07
N GLN A 63 5.44 -5.84 -7.86
CA GLN A 63 4.65 -7.08 -7.81
C GLN A 63 5.42 -8.32 -8.26
N ALA A 64 6.17 -8.23 -9.37
CA ALA A 64 6.84 -9.39 -9.96
C ALA A 64 8.19 -9.71 -9.30
N TRP A 65 8.81 -8.73 -8.63
CA TRP A 65 10.14 -8.90 -8.05
C TRP A 65 10.27 -8.08 -6.76
N VAL A 66 9.65 -8.59 -5.70
CA VAL A 66 9.52 -7.92 -4.39
C VAL A 66 10.86 -7.58 -3.74
N HIS A 67 11.94 -8.28 -4.11
CA HIS A 67 13.29 -8.04 -3.60
C HIS A 67 14.02 -6.88 -4.28
N SER A 68 13.51 -6.33 -5.38
CA SER A 68 14.15 -5.20 -6.04
C SER A 68 13.67 -3.85 -5.54
N THR A 69 14.49 -2.83 -5.80
CA THR A 69 14.29 -1.48 -5.30
C THR A 69 12.85 -1.01 -5.58
N PRO A 70 12.09 -0.68 -4.52
CA PRO A 70 10.74 -0.15 -4.66
C PRO A 70 10.69 1.11 -5.50
N HIS A 71 9.53 1.37 -6.10
CA HIS A 71 9.30 2.64 -6.78
C HIS A 71 9.07 3.75 -5.76
N ILE A 72 9.85 4.82 -5.87
CA ILE A 72 9.65 6.03 -5.07
C ILE A 72 8.58 6.85 -5.77
N THR A 73 7.49 7.12 -5.06
CA THR A 73 6.35 7.89 -5.57
C THR A 73 6.05 9.03 -4.61
N SER A 74 5.76 10.22 -5.14
CA SER A 74 5.41 11.38 -4.35
C SER A 74 4.35 12.25 -5.00
N LEU A 75 3.48 12.83 -4.17
CA LEU A 75 2.46 13.80 -4.54
C LEU A 75 2.85 15.14 -3.91
N LYS A 76 3.04 16.18 -4.71
CA LYS A 76 3.07 17.55 -4.19
C LYS A 76 1.65 18.02 -4.01
N ILE A 77 1.37 18.62 -2.85
CA ILE A 77 0.03 19.05 -2.48
C ILE A 77 0.05 20.50 -2.04
N HIS A 78 -1.04 21.21 -2.32
CA HIS A 78 -1.27 22.56 -1.82
C HIS A 78 -1.88 22.52 -0.40
N SER A 79 -2.02 23.68 0.25
CA SER A 79 -2.62 23.80 1.58
C SER A 79 -4.06 23.25 1.66
N GLU A 80 -4.82 23.32 0.57
CA GLU A 80 -6.17 22.78 0.42
C GLU A 80 -6.21 21.27 0.14
N ARG A 81 -5.06 20.58 0.27
CA ARG A 81 -4.91 19.15 0.01
C ARG A 81 -5.25 18.74 -1.43
N TYR A 82 -5.06 19.66 -2.36
CA TYR A 82 -5.14 19.42 -3.80
C TYR A 82 -3.76 19.02 -4.36
N VAL A 83 -3.70 17.95 -5.15
CA VAL A 83 -2.47 17.48 -5.81
C VAL A 83 -2.10 18.39 -6.96
N THR A 84 -0.95 19.06 -6.86
CA THR A 84 -0.43 19.99 -7.87
C THR A 84 0.57 19.34 -8.82
N ASP A 85 1.33 18.36 -8.35
CA ASP A 85 2.33 17.66 -9.14
C ASP A 85 2.56 16.25 -8.61
N VAL A 86 3.03 15.37 -9.47
CA VAL A 86 3.32 13.98 -9.10
C VAL A 86 4.64 13.53 -9.69
N HIS A 87 5.33 12.70 -8.93
CA HIS A 87 6.58 12.08 -9.34
C HIS A 87 6.57 10.61 -8.97
N CYS A 88 7.03 9.76 -9.88
CA CYS A 88 7.30 8.36 -9.64
C CYS A 88 8.52 7.97 -10.46
N ASN A 89 9.45 7.20 -9.89
CA ASN A 89 10.66 6.76 -10.58
C ASN A 89 10.44 5.54 -11.50
N CYS A 90 9.19 5.12 -11.74
CA CYS A 90 8.90 4.05 -12.68
C CYS A 90 8.98 4.54 -14.13
N VAL A 91 9.33 3.64 -15.06
CA VAL A 91 9.45 3.95 -16.50
C VAL A 91 8.16 4.58 -17.07
N TYR A 92 7.00 4.17 -16.56
CA TYR A 92 5.68 4.64 -17.03
C TYR A 92 5.22 5.99 -16.44
N ASN A 93 6.04 6.67 -15.62
CA ASN A 93 5.65 7.96 -15.03
C ASN A 93 5.81 9.16 -15.97
N GLN A 94 6.28 8.97 -17.20
CA GLN A 94 6.34 10.04 -18.19
C GLN A 94 4.99 10.76 -18.37
N SER A 95 3.88 10.01 -18.21
CA SER A 95 2.52 10.54 -18.29
C SER A 95 1.94 11.02 -16.96
N LYS A 96 2.67 10.91 -15.85
CA LYS A 96 2.21 11.22 -14.48
C LYS A 96 0.98 10.42 -14.02
N LYS A 97 0.62 9.35 -14.74
CA LYS A 97 -0.63 8.59 -14.58
C LYS A 97 -0.35 7.10 -14.36
N CYS A 98 0.76 6.74 -13.73
CA CYS A 98 1.09 5.33 -13.51
C CYS A 98 0.28 4.72 -12.36
N LYS A 99 0.23 3.39 -12.31
CA LYS A 99 -0.48 2.65 -11.24
C LYS A 99 0.06 2.95 -9.83
N HIS A 100 1.34 3.35 -9.73
CA HIS A 100 1.97 3.69 -8.45
C HIS A 100 1.43 5.02 -7.88
N VAL A 101 1.23 6.04 -8.74
CA VAL A 101 0.58 7.29 -8.34
C VAL A 101 -0.87 7.03 -7.90
N ALA A 102 -1.61 6.22 -8.68
CA ALA A 102 -2.97 5.83 -8.33
C ALA A 102 -3.04 5.07 -6.98
N ALA A 103 -2.06 4.19 -6.72
CA ALA A 103 -1.96 3.47 -5.45
C ALA A 103 -1.73 4.42 -4.26
N LEU A 104 -0.82 5.39 -4.39
CA LEU A 104 -0.55 6.35 -3.32
C LEU A 104 -1.76 7.26 -3.04
N VAL A 105 -2.46 7.71 -4.08
CA VAL A 105 -3.70 8.47 -3.93
C VAL A 105 -4.76 7.64 -3.20
N TYR A 106 -4.96 6.39 -3.64
CA TYR A 106 -5.92 5.49 -3.01
C TYR A 106 -5.58 5.26 -1.54
N PHE A 107 -4.32 4.92 -1.24
CA PHE A 107 -3.85 4.69 0.13
C PHE A 107 -4.07 5.93 1.00
N THR A 108 -3.65 7.11 0.55
CA THR A 108 -3.80 8.37 1.31
C THR A 108 -5.27 8.67 1.65
N ASN A 109 -6.18 8.36 0.73
CA ASN A 109 -7.61 8.65 0.89
C ASN A 109 -8.38 7.58 1.67
N ASN A 110 -7.79 6.41 1.88
CA ASN A 110 -8.42 5.27 2.55
C ASN A 110 -7.53 4.74 3.68
N ASP A 111 -6.60 5.55 4.18
CA ASP A 111 -5.79 5.19 5.34
C ASP A 111 -6.71 5.20 6.57
N GLU A 112 -7.25 4.03 6.89
CA GLU A 112 -8.04 3.78 8.10
C GLU A 112 -7.15 3.60 9.33
N SER A 113 -5.95 4.20 9.37
CA SER A 113 -5.13 4.32 10.58
C SER A 113 -5.77 5.27 11.62
N ALA A 114 -7.10 5.31 11.69
CA ALA A 114 -7.81 5.64 12.91
C ALA A 114 -7.43 4.56 13.92
N SER A 115 -6.60 4.94 14.88
CA SER A 115 -6.23 4.11 16.02
C SER A 115 -7.47 3.40 16.56
N GLU A 116 -7.55 2.08 16.39
CA GLU A 116 -8.49 1.20 17.08
C GLU A 116 -8.10 1.14 18.57
N THR A 117 -8.12 2.28 19.26
CA THR A 117 -7.93 2.36 20.72
C THR A 117 -9.28 2.50 21.44
N SER A 118 -10.40 2.21 20.78
CA SER A 118 -11.73 2.23 21.41
C SER A 118 -12.02 0.98 22.26
N ASN A 119 -11.11 0.00 22.31
CA ASN A 119 -11.21 -1.08 23.28
C ASN A 119 -10.33 -0.74 24.49
N GLU A 120 -10.93 -0.71 25.67
CA GLU A 120 -10.22 -0.54 26.94
C GLU A 120 -9.09 -1.55 27.00
N GLN A 121 -7.84 -1.09 26.97
CA GLN A 121 -6.69 -1.95 27.20
C GLN A 121 -6.65 -2.29 28.69
N GLN A 122 -7.25 -3.41 29.05
CA GLN A 122 -7.03 -4.02 30.36
C GLN A 122 -5.60 -4.55 30.40
N TRP A 123 -4.71 -3.77 31.02
CA TRP A 123 -3.49 -4.32 31.58
C TRP A 123 -3.93 -5.26 32.69
N ALA A 124 -3.91 -6.57 32.44
CA ALA A 124 -4.12 -7.55 33.48
C ALA A 124 -3.07 -7.32 34.56
N ASN A 125 -3.49 -6.75 35.69
CA ASN A 125 -2.69 -6.73 36.91
C ASN A 125 -2.36 -8.18 37.24
N THR A 126 -1.08 -8.53 37.15
CA THR A 126 -0.60 -9.82 37.64
C THR A 126 -0.54 -9.72 39.15
N ASP A 127 -1.64 -10.12 39.81
CA ASP A 127 -1.61 -10.41 41.24
C ASP A 127 -1.06 -11.84 41.43
N ASP A 128 0.01 -11.91 42.21
CA ASP A 128 1.04 -12.95 42.19
C ASP A 128 0.65 -14.22 42.97
N ARG A 129 -0.58 -14.74 42.81
CA ARG A 129 -0.99 -15.93 43.56
C ARG A 129 -2.07 -16.79 42.92
N ALA A 130 -1.69 -17.61 41.94
CA ALA A 130 -2.17 -19.00 41.81
C ALA A 130 -1.52 -19.71 40.61
N ILE A 131 -0.33 -20.28 40.82
CA ILE A 131 0.14 -21.40 40.00
C ILE A 131 -0.68 -22.62 40.38
N ARG A 132 -1.57 -23.09 39.48
CA ARG A 132 -1.83 -24.50 39.14
C ARG A 132 -3.16 -24.66 38.42
N SER A 133 -3.10 -24.84 37.10
CA SER A 133 -3.88 -25.85 36.37
C SER A 133 -3.26 -26.01 34.97
N PRO A 134 -3.06 -27.24 34.47
CA PRO A 134 -2.55 -27.44 33.12
C PRO A 134 -3.65 -27.03 32.12
N LEU A 135 -3.39 -25.99 31.33
CA LEU A 135 -4.22 -25.70 30.17
C LEU A 135 -4.07 -26.86 29.19
N HIS A 136 -5.11 -27.68 29.10
CA HIS A 136 -5.27 -28.72 28.10
C HIS A 136 -5.32 -28.04 26.72
N ILE A 137 -4.18 -27.97 26.04
CA ILE A 137 -4.13 -27.54 24.63
C ILE A 137 -4.69 -28.69 23.79
N GLN A 138 -5.97 -28.60 23.41
CA GLN A 138 -6.49 -29.41 22.32
C GLN A 138 -5.82 -28.93 21.03
N ARG A 139 -4.77 -29.63 20.60
CA ARG A 139 -4.24 -29.56 19.24
C ARG A 139 -5.35 -30.06 18.30
N GLY A 140 -6.07 -29.13 17.68
CA GLY A 140 -6.94 -29.43 16.54
C GLY A 140 -6.11 -30.11 15.46
N LYS A 141 -6.40 -31.39 15.21
CA LYS A 141 -5.87 -32.16 14.08
C LYS A 141 -6.53 -31.63 12.80
N GLY A 142 -5.99 -30.54 12.27
CA GLY A 142 -6.26 -30.10 10.90
C GLY A 142 -5.27 -30.79 9.98
N THR A 143 -5.69 -31.89 9.35
CA THR A 143 -4.95 -32.53 8.26
C THR A 143 -4.92 -31.54 7.09
N PHE A 144 -3.75 -30.97 6.81
CA PHE A 144 -3.54 -30.16 5.61
C PHE A 144 -3.42 -31.11 4.42
N THR A 145 -4.52 -31.35 3.72
CA THR A 145 -4.47 -32.03 2.42
C THR A 145 -4.04 -31.00 1.38
N ILE A 146 -2.79 -31.09 0.92
CA ILE A 146 -2.37 -30.39 -0.29
C ILE A 146 -3.02 -31.12 -1.46
N ALA A 147 -4.11 -30.59 -1.99
CA ALA A 147 -4.60 -31.02 -3.30
C ALA A 147 -3.59 -30.56 -4.35
N GLN A 148 -2.78 -31.50 -4.85
CA GLN A 148 -2.02 -31.30 -6.08
C GLN A 148 -3.01 -31.06 -7.22
N ALA A 149 -2.95 -29.88 -7.83
CA ALA A 149 -3.66 -29.63 -9.08
C ALA A 149 -3.11 -30.59 -10.16
N PRO A 150 -3.96 -31.33 -10.88
CA PRO A 150 -3.51 -32.16 -11.98
C PRO A 150 -2.99 -31.28 -13.11
N TRP A 151 -1.68 -31.43 -13.36
CA TRP A 151 -0.98 -31.25 -14.62
C TRP A 151 -1.92 -31.31 -15.84
N MET A 152 -2.20 -30.16 -16.46
CA MET A 152 -2.75 -30.12 -17.81
C MET A 152 -1.59 -30.25 -18.81
N PRO A 153 -1.63 -31.19 -19.76
CA PRO A 153 -0.67 -31.19 -20.86
C PRO A 153 -0.91 -29.98 -21.76
N LEU A 154 0.18 -29.28 -22.10
CA LEU A 154 0.22 -28.28 -23.16
C LEU A 154 -0.06 -28.97 -24.50
N SER A 155 -1.27 -28.81 -25.03
CA SER A 155 -1.57 -29.09 -26.43
C SER A 155 -0.91 -28.02 -27.30
N VAL A 156 0.15 -28.44 -27.99
CA VAL A 156 0.84 -27.67 -29.03
C VAL A 156 -0.09 -27.52 -30.24
N PRO A 157 -0.35 -26.31 -30.77
CA PRO A 157 -0.99 -26.18 -32.07
C PRO A 157 0.02 -26.53 -33.16
N SER A 158 -0.17 -27.66 -33.82
CA SER A 158 0.50 -28.01 -35.07
C SER A 158 0.02 -27.05 -36.17
N HIS A 159 0.87 -26.12 -36.59
CA HIS A 159 0.70 -25.43 -37.85
C HIS A 159 0.96 -26.43 -38.99
N HIS A 160 -0.11 -26.90 -39.62
CA HIS A 160 -0.04 -27.56 -40.91
C HIS A 160 0.26 -26.51 -41.98
N CYS A 161 1.44 -26.62 -42.57
CA CYS A 161 1.78 -26.00 -43.85
C CYS A 161 1.18 -26.86 -44.98
N HIS A 162 0.17 -26.33 -45.66
CA HIS A 162 -0.25 -26.73 -47.01
C HIS A 162 -0.39 -25.42 -47.79
N GLY A 163 0.17 -25.20 -48.97
CA GLY A 163 1.04 -25.99 -49.82
C GLY A 163 1.52 -25.05 -50.93
N CYS A 164 2.74 -25.26 -51.42
CA CYS A 164 3.17 -24.75 -52.70
C CYS A 164 2.58 -25.63 -53.81
N THR A 165 1.87 -25.00 -54.75
CA THR A 165 1.89 -25.26 -56.19
C THR A 165 1.24 -24.08 -56.89
#